data_AF-A0A6J4P6G4-F1
#
_entry.id   AF-A0A6J4P6G4-F1
#
_cell.length_a   1.000
_cell.length_b   1.000
_cell.length_c   1.000
_cell.angle_alpha   90.00
_cell.angle_beta   90.00
_cell.angle_gamma   90.00
#
_symmetry.space_group_name_H-M   'P 1'
#
loop_
_entity.id
_entity.type
_entity.pdbx_description
1 polymer ?
#
loop_
_entity_poly.entity_id
_entity_poly.type
_entity_poly.pdbx_seq_one_letter_code
_entity_poly.pdbx_strand_id
1 'polypeptide(L)'
;MNSEYIETSRAIYENAEPEYRRYYFDEIAGGFVLIHQQHNLNNSEIFLAEVLAKIGKRVRMLSEQAAEGVRTPDAEIDGEICEFKELTQQTQNIRDRVQEGISRSKKQGASAVVFHINRENYDVGKINAGIKQALFWDTEKQIQKIFFVVNSEQIQIITREEWNNGRSFQRI
;
A
#
# COMPACT_ATOMS: atom_id res chain seq x y z
N MET A 1 7.12 8.19 19.16
CA MET A 1 8.10 8.03 18.05
C MET A 1 9.39 8.75 18.41
N ASN A 2 10.52 8.37 17.81
CA ASN A 2 11.83 8.98 18.09
C ASN A 2 11.91 10.38 17.44
N SER A 3 12.35 11.42 18.17
CA SER A 3 12.53 12.79 17.63
C SER A 3 13.43 12.78 16.40
N GLU A 4 14.51 11.99 16.46
CA GLU A 4 15.46 11.83 15.35
C GLU A 4 14.80 11.29 14.08
N TYR A 5 13.82 10.38 14.23
CA TYR A 5 13.08 9.85 13.10
C TYR A 5 12.24 10.95 12.43
N ILE A 6 11.54 11.76 13.22
CA ILE A 6 10.67 12.84 12.73
C ILE A 6 11.51 13.92 12.05
N GLU A 7 12.64 14.31 12.65
CA GLU A 7 13.59 15.28 12.08
C GLU A 7 14.17 14.78 10.75
N THR A 8 14.56 13.49 10.70
CA THR A 8 15.04 12.87 9.46
C THR A 8 13.94 12.86 8.39
N SER A 9 12.71 12.48 8.76
CA SER A 9 11.57 12.49 7.85
C SER A 9 11.29 13.89 7.31
N ARG A 10 11.35 14.91 8.18
CA ARG A 10 11.14 16.31 7.80
C ARG A 10 12.20 16.77 6.81
N ALA A 11 13.47 16.47 7.08
CA ALA A 11 14.56 16.80 6.16
C ALA A 11 14.36 16.14 4.77
N ILE A 12 13.96 14.86 4.72
CA ILE A 12 13.64 14.18 3.44
C ILE A 12 12.48 14.88 2.73
N TYR A 13 11.39 15.18 3.46
CA TYR A 13 10.22 15.81 2.89
C TYR A 13 10.49 17.22 2.36
N GLU A 14 11.21 18.04 3.12
CA GLU A 14 11.51 19.43 2.77
C GLU A 14 12.49 19.54 1.60
N ASN A 15 13.45 18.60 1.51
CA ASN A 15 14.46 18.52 0.46
C ASN A 15 14.09 17.55 -0.68
N ALA A 16 12.82 17.17 -0.79
CA ALA A 16 12.32 16.33 -1.88
C ALA A 16 12.69 16.94 -3.24
N GLU A 17 12.96 16.08 -4.21
CA GLU A 17 13.36 16.47 -5.56
C GLU A 17 12.23 17.28 -6.24
N PRO A 18 12.56 18.21 -7.17
CA PRO A 18 11.58 19.15 -7.74
C PRO A 18 10.38 18.48 -8.42
N GLU A 19 10.55 17.27 -8.95
CA GLU A 19 9.51 16.45 -9.56
C GLU A 19 8.48 15.91 -8.56
N TYR A 20 8.71 16.06 -7.25
CA TYR A 20 7.76 15.68 -6.21
C TYR A 20 7.04 16.90 -5.64
N ARG A 21 5.71 16.83 -5.63
CA ARG A 21 4.87 17.68 -4.82
C ARG A 21 4.87 17.18 -3.38
N ARG A 22 5.30 18.04 -2.47
CA ARG A 22 5.11 17.90 -1.02
C ARG A 22 3.63 18.02 -0.69
N TYR A 23 2.99 16.89 -0.41
CA TYR A 23 1.53 16.82 -0.27
C TYR A 23 1.08 16.88 1.19
N TYR A 24 1.65 16.03 2.05
CA TYR A 24 1.26 15.91 3.46
C TYR A 24 2.45 15.52 4.34
N PHE A 25 2.50 16.02 5.57
CA PHE A 25 3.45 15.62 6.61
C PHE A 25 2.72 15.50 7.95
N ASP A 26 2.88 14.37 8.64
CA ASP A 26 2.36 14.19 9.99
C ASP A 26 3.43 14.60 11.01
N GLU A 27 3.18 15.69 11.73
CA GLU A 27 4.10 16.28 12.71
C GLU A 27 4.37 15.38 13.93
N ILE A 28 3.47 14.45 14.23
CA ILE A 28 3.54 13.59 15.43
C ILE A 28 4.20 12.25 15.08
N ALA A 29 3.80 11.67 13.97
CA ALA A 29 4.26 10.37 13.51
C ALA A 29 5.53 10.46 12.64
N GLY A 30 5.80 11.62 12.05
CA GLY A 30 6.90 11.82 11.11
C GLY A 30 6.71 11.08 9.78
N GLY A 31 5.51 10.61 9.48
CA GLY A 31 5.19 10.07 8.16
C GLY A 31 4.85 11.20 7.19
N PHE A 32 4.97 10.95 5.90
CA PHE A 32 4.71 11.97 4.88
C PHE A 32 4.24 11.37 3.56
N VAL A 33 3.69 12.23 2.71
CA VAL A 33 3.32 11.90 1.33
C VAL A 33 4.00 12.88 0.37
N LEU A 34 4.83 12.32 -0.50
CA LEU A 34 5.37 12.98 -1.69
C LEU A 34 4.67 12.41 -2.92
N ILE A 35 4.23 13.27 -3.83
CA ILE A 35 3.51 12.86 -5.04
C ILE A 35 4.29 13.30 -6.26
N HIS A 36 4.76 12.36 -7.08
CA HIS A 36 5.42 12.70 -8.33
C HIS A 36 4.46 13.47 -9.26
N GLN A 37 4.95 14.52 -9.93
CA GLN A 37 4.14 15.39 -10.80
C GLN A 37 3.43 14.65 -11.95
N GLN A 38 3.95 13.49 -12.33
CA GLN A 38 3.43 12.64 -13.41
C GLN A 38 2.64 11.42 -12.90
N HIS A 39 2.26 11.41 -11.61
CA HIS A 39 1.40 10.37 -11.05
C HIS A 39 -0.08 10.68 -11.34
N ASN A 40 -0.87 9.69 -11.75
CA ASN A 40 -2.28 9.92 -12.04
C ASN A 40 -3.11 9.74 -10.77
N LEU A 41 -3.42 10.87 -10.14
CA LEU A 41 -4.11 10.87 -8.86
C LEU A 41 -5.49 10.21 -8.92
N ASN A 42 -5.70 9.25 -8.02
CA ASN A 42 -7.03 8.79 -7.66
C ASN A 42 -7.27 8.93 -6.15
N ASN A 43 -8.55 9.10 -5.77
CA ASN A 43 -8.94 9.39 -4.39
C ASN A 43 -8.57 8.26 -3.42
N SER A 44 -8.61 7.01 -3.88
CA SER A 44 -8.29 5.84 -3.06
C SER A 44 -6.80 5.84 -2.67
N GLU A 45 -5.91 6.13 -3.61
CA GLU A 45 -4.47 6.14 -3.38
C GLU A 45 -4.04 7.29 -2.50
N ILE A 46 -4.61 8.48 -2.71
CA ILE A 46 -4.38 9.62 -1.81
C ILE A 46 -4.81 9.27 -0.39
N PHE A 47 -6.02 8.70 -0.22
CA PHE A 47 -6.52 8.26 1.08
C PHE A 47 -5.56 7.26 1.74
N LEU A 48 -5.13 6.23 1.00
CA LEU A 48 -4.16 5.25 1.50
C LEU A 48 -2.84 5.91 1.92
N ALA A 49 -2.29 6.78 1.08
CA ALA A 49 -1.02 7.44 1.35
C ALA A 49 -1.07 8.30 2.63
N GLU A 50 -2.15 9.07 2.82
CA GLU A 50 -2.35 9.87 4.03
C GLU A 50 -2.50 8.99 5.28
N VAL A 51 -3.32 7.94 5.22
CA VAL A 51 -3.54 7.02 6.36
C VAL A 51 -2.24 6.33 6.76
N LEU A 52 -1.42 5.94 5.78
CA LEU A 52 -0.09 5.38 6.04
C LEU A 52 0.85 6.43 6.64
N ALA A 53 0.82 7.69 6.17
CA ALA A 53 1.62 8.75 6.74
C ALA A 53 1.25 9.06 8.22
N LYS A 54 -0.04 9.00 8.57
CA LYS A 54 -0.52 9.17 9.96
C LYS A 54 0.02 8.11 10.93
N ILE A 55 0.39 6.92 10.44
CA ILE A 55 1.06 5.88 11.25
C ILE A 55 2.59 5.92 11.10
N GLY A 56 3.13 7.01 10.56
CA GLY A 56 4.56 7.26 10.46
C GLY A 56 5.23 6.64 9.24
N LYS A 57 4.49 6.32 8.18
CA LYS A 57 5.10 5.82 6.92
C LYS A 57 5.54 6.97 6.02
N ARG A 58 6.68 6.78 5.36
CA ARG A 58 7.19 7.70 4.33
C ARG A 58 6.72 7.19 2.97
N VAL A 59 5.72 7.85 2.39
CA VAL A 59 5.11 7.43 1.13
C VAL A 59 5.60 8.35 0.00
N ARG A 60 6.19 7.77 -1.04
CA ARG A 60 6.53 8.43 -2.30
C ARG A 60 5.71 7.81 -3.42
N MET A 61 4.70 8.52 -3.91
CA MET A 61 3.91 8.09 -5.07
C MET A 61 4.71 8.36 -6.34
N LEU A 62 4.95 7.31 -7.13
CA LEU A 62 5.96 7.30 -8.19
C LEU A 62 5.38 7.75 -9.53
N SER A 63 6.24 8.01 -10.53
CA SER A 63 5.75 8.33 -11.87
C SER A 63 5.02 7.15 -12.50
N GLU A 64 3.88 7.43 -13.14
CA GLU A 64 3.21 6.46 -14.02
C GLU A 64 3.66 6.56 -15.47
N GLN A 65 4.51 7.54 -15.80
CA GLN A 65 5.13 7.61 -17.11
C GLN A 65 6.30 6.64 -17.21
N ALA A 66 6.17 5.68 -18.11
CA ALA A 66 7.27 4.84 -18.53
C ALA A 66 7.21 4.58 -20.03
N ALA A 67 8.30 4.02 -20.55
CA ALA A 67 8.33 3.55 -21.93
C ALA A 67 7.20 2.55 -22.20
N GLU A 68 6.71 2.50 -23.44
CA GLU A 68 5.61 1.61 -23.82
C GLU A 68 5.93 0.16 -23.43
N GLY A 69 4.99 -0.48 -22.72
CA GLY A 69 5.14 -1.85 -22.22
C GLY A 69 5.86 -1.99 -20.87
N VAL A 70 6.42 -0.91 -20.31
CA VAL A 70 6.99 -0.90 -18.96
C VAL A 70 5.93 -0.46 -17.97
N ARG A 71 5.63 -1.31 -16.97
CA ARG A 71 4.77 -0.93 -15.84
C ARG A 71 5.63 -0.33 -14.76
N THR A 72 5.18 0.79 -14.20
CA THR A 72 5.75 1.36 -13.00
C THR A 72 4.92 0.95 -11.79
N PRO A 73 5.55 0.85 -10.62
CA PRO A 73 4.84 0.67 -9.37
C PRO A 73 4.17 1.98 -8.92
N ASP A 74 3.10 1.84 -8.14
CA ASP A 74 2.30 2.99 -7.68
C ASP A 74 3.08 3.86 -6.68
N ALA A 75 3.78 3.23 -5.73
CA ALA A 75 4.48 3.93 -4.66
C ALA A 75 5.72 3.20 -4.14
N GLU A 76 6.58 3.97 -3.46
CA GLU A 76 7.59 3.47 -2.53
C GLU A 76 7.18 3.85 -1.10
N ILE A 77 7.16 2.89 -0.18
CA ILE A 77 6.82 3.10 1.23
C ILE A 77 7.99 2.65 2.09
N ASP A 78 8.62 3.57 2.82
CA ASP A 78 9.83 3.31 3.62
C ASP A 78 10.95 2.60 2.83
N GLY A 79 11.08 2.88 1.52
CA GLY A 79 12.05 2.22 0.63
C GLY A 79 11.58 0.91 -0.01
N GLU A 80 10.36 0.44 0.29
CA GLU A 80 9.78 -0.77 -0.30
C GLU A 80 8.83 -0.43 -1.45
N ILE A 81 8.99 -1.09 -2.60
CA ILE A 81 8.08 -0.95 -3.74
C ILE A 81 6.71 -1.54 -3.39
N CYS A 82 5.69 -0.71 -3.53
CA CYS A 82 4.33 -0.98 -3.11
C CYS A 82 3.33 -0.72 -4.24
N GLU A 83 2.25 -1.49 -4.20
CA GLU A 83 1.12 -1.35 -5.10
C GLU A 83 -0.15 -1.09 -4.32
N PHE A 84 -0.95 -0.16 -4.82
CA PHE A 84 -2.24 0.22 -4.29
C PHE A 84 -3.35 -0.52 -5.02
N LYS A 85 -4.32 -1.03 -4.27
CA LYS A 85 -5.45 -1.78 -4.81
C LYS A 85 -6.71 -1.36 -4.06
N GLU A 86 -7.83 -1.36 -4.76
CA GLU A 86 -9.11 -0.96 -4.18
C GLU A 86 -10.15 -2.07 -4.33
N LEU A 87 -10.89 -2.31 -3.24
CA LEU A 87 -12.06 -3.17 -3.20
C LEU A 87 -13.31 -2.29 -3.03
N THR A 88 -13.85 -1.82 -4.16
CA THR A 88 -15.06 -0.98 -4.17
C THR A 88 -16.32 -1.76 -3.82
N GLN A 89 -17.41 -1.03 -3.57
CA GLN A 89 -18.77 -1.59 -3.43
C GLN A 89 -19.20 -2.46 -4.63
N GLN A 90 -18.69 -2.17 -5.83
CA GLN A 90 -19.01 -2.89 -7.06
C GLN A 90 -18.20 -4.19 -7.24
N THR A 91 -17.20 -4.44 -6.38
CA THR A 91 -16.40 -5.65 -6.44
C THR A 91 -17.25 -6.88 -6.09
N GLN A 92 -17.68 -7.63 -7.11
CA GLN A 92 -18.55 -8.80 -6.95
C GLN A 92 -17.83 -9.98 -6.30
N ASN A 93 -16.61 -10.28 -6.76
CA ASN A 93 -15.82 -11.40 -6.27
C ASN A 93 -14.56 -10.93 -5.54
N ILE A 94 -14.71 -10.71 -4.23
CA ILE A 94 -13.62 -10.26 -3.34
C ILE A 94 -12.43 -11.22 -3.37
N ARG A 95 -12.67 -12.54 -3.37
CA ARG A 95 -11.61 -13.56 -3.36
C ARG A 95 -10.70 -13.39 -4.57
N ASP A 96 -11.30 -13.39 -5.76
CA ASP A 96 -10.56 -13.32 -7.01
C ASP A 96 -9.88 -11.96 -7.16
N ARG A 97 -10.52 -10.88 -6.70
CA ARG A 97 -9.93 -9.54 -6.76
C ARG A 97 -8.71 -9.38 -5.85
N VAL A 98 -8.76 -9.92 -4.63
CA VAL A 98 -7.61 -9.94 -3.72
C VAL A 98 -6.49 -10.79 -4.30
N GLN A 99 -6.79 -12.00 -4.78
CA GLN A 99 -5.81 -12.88 -5.40
C GLN A 99 -5.14 -12.21 -6.60
N GLU A 100 -5.94 -11.64 -7.50
CA GLU A 100 -5.48 -10.95 -8.69
C GLU A 100 -4.63 -9.74 -8.34
N GLY A 101 -5.07 -8.91 -7.39
CA GLY A 101 -4.34 -7.73 -6.92
C GLY A 101 -2.93 -8.10 -6.50
N ILE A 102 -2.79 -9.06 -5.59
CA ILE A 102 -1.48 -9.53 -5.10
C ILE A 102 -0.64 -10.12 -6.25
N SER A 103 -1.25 -10.97 -7.09
CA SER A 103 -0.54 -11.62 -8.20
C SER A 103 -0.02 -10.63 -9.25
N ARG A 104 -0.78 -9.56 -9.52
CA ARG A 104 -0.38 -8.49 -10.45
C ARG A 104 0.70 -7.61 -9.84
N SER A 105 0.57 -7.24 -8.58
CA SER A 105 1.58 -6.46 -7.86
C SER A 105 2.95 -7.14 -7.86
N LYS A 106 2.97 -8.48 -7.69
CA LYS A 106 4.20 -9.27 -7.85
C LYS A 106 4.86 -9.05 -9.22
N LYS A 107 4.08 -9.07 -10.30
CA LYS A 107 4.61 -8.86 -11.67
C LYS A 107 5.17 -7.45 -11.88
N GLN A 108 4.86 -6.50 -11.01
CA GLN A 108 5.38 -5.13 -11.01
C GLN A 108 6.57 -4.96 -10.06
N GLY A 109 7.10 -6.05 -9.50
CA GLY A 109 8.27 -5.99 -8.59
C GLY A 109 7.93 -5.55 -7.16
N ALA A 110 6.65 -5.40 -6.82
CA ALA A 110 6.26 -4.98 -5.48
C ALA A 110 6.62 -6.05 -4.43
N SER A 111 7.07 -5.59 -3.28
CA SER A 111 7.29 -6.43 -2.09
C SER A 111 6.14 -6.27 -1.08
N ALA A 112 5.30 -5.24 -1.23
CA ALA A 112 4.10 -5.06 -0.44
C ALA A 112 2.90 -4.61 -1.28
N VAL A 113 1.70 -4.89 -0.76
CA VAL A 113 0.43 -4.51 -1.39
C VAL A 113 -0.45 -3.81 -0.35
N VAL A 114 -1.06 -2.69 -0.70
CA VAL A 114 -1.98 -1.95 0.17
C VAL A 114 -3.36 -1.98 -0.45
N PHE A 115 -4.30 -2.65 0.22
CA PHE A 115 -5.70 -2.68 -0.16
C PHE A 115 -6.48 -1.61 0.59
N HIS A 116 -7.13 -0.73 -0.16
CA HIS A 116 -8.25 0.05 0.32
C HIS A 116 -9.52 -0.80 0.25
N ILE A 117 -10.08 -1.15 1.41
CA ILE A 117 -11.40 -1.76 1.51
C ILE A 117 -12.45 -0.65 1.47
N ASN A 118 -12.66 -0.08 0.28
CA ASN A 118 -13.63 0.98 0.03
C ASN A 118 -15.07 0.44 -0.09
N ARG A 119 -15.51 -0.22 0.97
CA ARG A 119 -16.84 -0.83 1.07
C ARG A 119 -17.21 -1.10 2.52
N GLU A 120 -18.48 -0.91 2.83
CA GLU A 120 -19.04 -1.14 4.18
C GLU A 120 -19.02 -2.62 4.57
N ASN A 121 -19.36 -3.48 3.61
CA ASN A 121 -19.52 -4.92 3.85
C ASN A 121 -18.52 -5.70 3.01
N TYR A 122 -17.62 -6.41 3.68
CA TYR A 122 -16.65 -7.31 3.06
C TYR A 122 -16.60 -8.66 3.81
N ASP A 123 -16.29 -9.71 3.07
CA ASP A 123 -16.22 -11.07 3.59
C ASP A 123 -14.76 -11.43 3.91
N VAL A 124 -14.47 -11.56 5.21
CA VAL A 124 -13.14 -11.91 5.74
C VAL A 124 -12.66 -13.27 5.21
N GLY A 125 -13.56 -14.24 5.07
CA GLY A 125 -13.25 -15.56 4.52
C GLY A 125 -12.82 -15.49 3.06
N LYS A 126 -13.49 -14.67 2.25
CA LYS A 126 -13.10 -14.43 0.85
C LYS A 126 -11.76 -13.71 0.73
N ILE A 127 -11.49 -12.71 1.57
CA ILE A 127 -10.19 -12.03 1.59
C ILE A 127 -9.08 -13.03 1.93
N ASN A 128 -9.24 -13.79 3.01
CA ASN A 128 -8.27 -14.80 3.43
C ASN A 128 -8.06 -15.90 2.37
N ALA A 129 -9.11 -16.35 1.70
CA ALA A 129 -9.00 -17.30 0.59
C ALA A 129 -8.22 -16.70 -0.60
N GLY A 130 -8.43 -15.42 -0.90
CA GLY A 130 -7.68 -14.71 -1.94
C GLY A 130 -6.19 -14.58 -1.61
N ILE A 131 -5.86 -14.19 -0.36
CA ILE A 131 -4.48 -14.12 0.14
C ILE A 131 -3.82 -15.51 0.05
N LYS A 132 -4.48 -16.55 0.57
CA LYS A 132 -3.98 -17.92 0.57
C LYS A 132 -3.59 -18.37 -0.83
N GLN A 133 -4.49 -18.17 -1.79
CA GLN A 133 -4.26 -18.57 -3.18
C GLN A 133 -3.12 -17.78 -3.81
N ALA A 134 -3.05 -16.47 -3.60
CA ALA A 134 -1.97 -15.65 -4.16
C ALA A 134 -0.58 -16.03 -3.61
N LEU A 135 -0.47 -16.18 -2.28
CA LEU A 135 0.80 -16.52 -1.64
C LEU A 135 1.25 -17.95 -1.94
N PHE A 136 0.32 -18.88 -2.17
CA PHE A 136 0.64 -20.24 -2.63
C PHE A 136 1.40 -20.23 -3.97
N TRP A 137 1.03 -19.34 -4.89
CA TRP A 137 1.70 -19.18 -6.20
C TRP A 137 2.85 -18.17 -6.18
N ASP A 138 3.16 -17.58 -5.03
CA ASP A 138 4.31 -16.70 -4.85
C ASP A 138 5.51 -17.50 -4.34
N THR A 139 6.02 -18.38 -5.21
CA THR A 139 7.11 -19.32 -4.91
C THR A 139 8.44 -18.64 -4.58
N GLU A 140 8.70 -17.48 -5.19
CA GLU A 140 9.90 -16.66 -4.94
C GLU A 140 9.81 -15.86 -3.64
N LYS A 141 8.65 -15.92 -2.98
CA LYS A 141 8.34 -15.16 -1.77
C LYS A 141 8.57 -13.66 -1.97
N GLN A 142 8.09 -13.10 -3.07
CA GLN A 142 8.32 -11.68 -3.35
C GLN A 142 7.46 -10.79 -2.43
N ILE A 143 6.19 -11.15 -2.23
CA ILE A 143 5.28 -10.37 -1.37
C ILE A 143 5.56 -10.71 0.09
N GLN A 144 6.00 -9.70 0.83
CA GLN A 144 6.38 -9.76 2.24
C GLN A 144 5.33 -9.16 3.16
N LYS A 145 4.54 -8.19 2.69
CA LYS A 145 3.55 -7.49 3.51
C LYS A 145 2.27 -7.20 2.73
N ILE A 146 1.13 -7.33 3.41
CA ILE A 146 -0.16 -6.91 2.88
C ILE A 146 -0.81 -5.99 3.93
N PHE A 147 -1.13 -4.78 3.50
CA PHE A 147 -1.86 -3.80 4.29
C PHE A 147 -3.31 -3.81 3.86
N PHE A 148 -4.22 -3.73 4.82
CA PHE A 148 -5.64 -3.52 4.60
C PHE A 148 -6.05 -2.27 5.35
N VAL A 149 -6.61 -1.30 4.63
CA VAL A 149 -7.09 -0.04 5.18
C VAL A 149 -8.58 0.09 4.88
N VAL A 150 -9.39 0.32 5.90
CA VAL A 150 -10.84 0.58 5.76
C VAL A 150 -11.13 2.08 5.84
N ASN A 151 -12.33 2.49 5.42
CA ASN A 151 -12.74 3.91 5.40
C ASN A 151 -12.66 4.62 6.76
N SER A 152 -12.67 3.88 7.87
CA SER A 152 -12.47 4.41 9.24
C SER A 152 -11.00 4.67 9.59
N GLU A 153 -10.08 4.56 8.62
CA GLU A 153 -8.63 4.68 8.76
C GLU A 153 -7.98 3.57 9.62
N GLN A 154 -8.75 2.54 10.02
CA GLN A 154 -8.15 1.37 10.67
C GLN A 154 -7.30 0.59 9.69
N ILE A 155 -6.16 0.10 10.18
CA ILE A 155 -5.17 -0.61 9.38
C ILE A 155 -4.92 -1.98 10.01
N GLN A 156 -4.93 -3.02 9.18
CA GLN A 156 -4.34 -4.29 9.52
C GLN A 156 -3.18 -4.59 8.58
N ILE A 157 -2.03 -4.88 9.16
CA ILE A 157 -0.83 -5.31 8.43
C ILE A 157 -0.64 -6.79 8.70
N ILE A 158 -0.41 -7.55 7.64
CA ILE A 158 -0.09 -8.98 7.72
C ILE A 158 1.24 -9.17 7.02
N THR A 159 2.26 -9.56 7.76
CA THR A 159 3.52 -9.99 7.16
C THR A 159 3.43 -11.42 6.67
N ARG A 160 4.30 -11.81 5.73
CA ARG A 160 4.37 -13.18 5.25
C ARG A 160 4.72 -14.17 6.36
N GLU A 161 5.60 -13.76 7.28
CA GLU A 161 5.95 -14.57 8.45
C GLU A 161 4.73 -14.81 9.33
N GLU A 162 4.00 -13.76 9.67
CA GLU A 162 2.77 -13.86 10.46
C GLU A 162 1.74 -14.75 9.79
N TRP A 163 1.56 -14.61 8.47
CA TRP A 163 0.67 -15.47 7.69
C TRP A 163 1.06 -16.95 7.78
N ASN A 164 2.35 -17.26 7.61
CA ASN A 164 2.86 -18.63 7.73
C ASN A 164 2.69 -19.19 9.15
N ASN A 165 2.70 -18.32 10.16
CA ASN A 165 2.44 -18.67 11.56
C ASN A 165 0.93 -18.72 11.89
N GLY A 166 0.05 -18.65 10.89
CA GLY A 166 -1.39 -18.81 11.04
C GLY A 166 -2.16 -17.52 11.32
N ARG A 167 -1.50 -16.35 11.38
CA ARG A 167 -2.18 -15.07 11.49
C ARG A 167 -2.89 -14.77 10.16
N SER A 168 -4.21 -14.62 10.23
CA SER A 168 -5.05 -14.30 9.08
C SER A 168 -5.63 -12.89 9.18
N PHE A 169 -6.16 -12.37 8.07
CA PHE A 169 -6.91 -11.13 8.07
C PHE A 169 -8.15 -11.27 8.97
N GLN A 170 -8.41 -10.25 9.77
CA GLN A 170 -9.51 -10.18 10.72
C GLN A 170 -10.40 -8.99 10.36
N ARG A 171 -11.61 -8.95 10.93
CA ARG A 171 -12.49 -7.80 10.76
C ARG A 171 -11.89 -6.58 11.48
N ILE A 172 -11.78 -5.48 10.76
CA ILE A 172 -11.43 -4.12 11.22
C ILE A 172 -12.48 -3.11 10.73
#